data_AF-A0AB37H8H3-F1
#
_entry.id   AF-A0AB37H8H3-F1
#
_cell.length_a   1.000
_cell.length_b   1.000
_cell.length_c   1.000
_cell.angle_alpha   90.00
_cell.angle_beta   90.00
_cell.angle_gamma   90.00
#
_symmetry.space_group_name_H-M   'P 1'
#
loop_
_entity.id
_entity.type
_entity.pdbx_description
1 polymer ?
#
loop_
_entity_poly.entity_id
_entity_poly.type
_entity_poly.pdbx_seq_one_letter_code
_entity_poly.pdbx_strand_id
1 'polypeptide(L)'
;MKKWVSEVVTQDEIKKWNNGDIITISAGTGAGKSRFIKVSLYAHAKRQGKKILFLIHRTNCVNQFQMEIEKDYKTDIIDIKTYQHIEAKIRYDKNFDFSEYQYIVCDEFHYFMQDYFNKYTDISLNAILNQTDKIRIFMSATGDVMEKYLSGFKKIDVTPYKISIDYNFIRKLIFFNKDETFEQVIQQAIDENKKAIFFIDSAEKAYNLYKKYKEHCLFNCSKHNDKYYKYVDEEKINQMLLKERFEENILITTTCLDTGVNIIDKDLYCIFCDVKDIRTLIQCIGRKRIQDKDDKIELYIKSVNNKQLGGMITELNKRMDMARYLKDHSAHEYIEKYPRDYDKYCIVYADKADKEKDTVNLNINYLIYIKYVMDCATYQQMVKEEFGYCKFMARMFGFYDPYQGYDYVLFDEEYKNNNLMEYLDSITGHKLLKENQKELIEKIDLRVDGRQQKSYKKLNEGLEMIKLPLYLIN
;
A
#
# COMPACT_ATOMS: atom_id res chain seq x y z
N MET A 1 16.73 8.12 -15.81
CA MET A 1 15.99 9.33 -16.24
C MET A 1 14.52 9.09 -15.97
N LYS A 2 13.85 9.95 -15.19
CA LYS A 2 12.45 9.75 -14.79
C LYS A 2 11.54 9.99 -16.00
N LYS A 3 10.82 8.95 -16.46
CA LYS A 3 9.85 9.06 -17.56
C LYS A 3 8.51 9.60 -17.05
N TRP A 4 7.91 10.51 -17.81
CA TRP A 4 6.59 11.08 -17.51
C TRP A 4 5.48 10.38 -18.31
N VAL A 5 4.24 10.39 -17.79
CA VAL A 5 3.08 9.84 -18.51
C VAL A 5 2.91 10.48 -19.89
N SER A 6 3.13 11.78 -20.02
CA SER A 6 3.03 12.51 -21.30
C SER A 6 4.11 12.14 -22.33
N GLU A 7 5.20 11.49 -21.91
CA GLU A 7 6.25 11.02 -22.83
C GLU A 7 5.91 9.63 -23.41
N VAL A 8 5.14 8.84 -22.65
CA VAL A 8 4.69 7.51 -23.08
C VAL A 8 3.35 7.60 -23.81
N VAL A 9 2.42 8.38 -23.26
CA VAL A 9 1.11 8.67 -23.85
C VAL A 9 1.17 10.03 -24.53
N THR A 10 1.73 10.04 -25.74
CA THR A 10 1.88 11.24 -26.55
C THR A 10 0.56 11.65 -27.20
N GLN A 11 0.52 12.84 -27.81
CA GLN A 11 -0.66 13.26 -28.58
C GLN A 11 -1.00 12.32 -29.74
N ASP A 12 0.02 11.68 -30.34
CA ASP A 12 -0.19 10.74 -31.43
C ASP A 12 -0.71 9.39 -30.94
N GLU A 13 -0.33 8.97 -29.73
CA GLU A 13 -0.95 7.83 -29.07
C GLU A 13 -2.43 8.09 -28.76
N ILE A 14 -2.78 9.25 -28.21
CA ILE A 14 -4.18 9.60 -27.90
C ILE A 14 -5.05 9.58 -29.18
N LYS A 15 -4.52 10.01 -30.33
CA LYS A 15 -5.24 9.97 -31.62
C LYS A 15 -5.57 8.57 -32.11
N LYS A 16 -4.88 7.54 -31.63
CA LYS A 16 -5.14 6.14 -32.01
C LYS A 16 -6.29 5.52 -31.21
N TRP A 17 -6.71 6.15 -30.12
CA TRP A 17 -7.78 5.65 -29.27
C TRP A 17 -9.15 5.83 -29.93
N ASN A 18 -9.97 4.80 -29.84
CA ASN A 18 -11.30 4.71 -30.43
C ASN A 18 -12.37 4.55 -29.34
N ASN A 19 -13.62 4.86 -29.70
CA ASN A 19 -14.76 4.60 -28.83
C ASN A 19 -14.78 3.12 -28.42
N GLY A 20 -14.97 2.85 -27.13
CA GLY A 20 -14.91 1.51 -26.58
C GLY A 20 -13.53 1.08 -26.12
N ASP A 21 -12.46 1.83 -26.40
CA ASP A 21 -11.15 1.49 -25.89
C ASP A 21 -11.09 1.64 -24.36
N ILE A 22 -10.41 0.69 -23.73
CA ILE A 22 -10.02 0.77 -22.32
C ILE A 22 -8.51 0.95 -22.25
N ILE A 23 -8.09 2.11 -21.79
CA ILE A 23 -6.71 2.49 -21.66
C ILE A 23 -6.27 2.27 -20.21
N THR A 24 -5.15 1.57 -20.01
CA THR A 24 -4.56 1.40 -18.69
C THR A 24 -3.23 2.15 -18.59
N ILE A 25 -3.09 3.02 -17.58
CA ILE A 25 -1.85 3.77 -17.35
C ILE A 25 -1.29 3.40 -15.97
N SER A 26 -0.26 2.56 -15.98
CA SER A 26 0.49 2.19 -14.78
C SER A 26 1.68 3.10 -14.61
N ALA A 27 1.62 4.00 -13.63
CA ALA A 27 2.72 4.92 -13.35
C ALA A 27 2.75 5.31 -11.87
N GLY A 28 3.94 5.34 -11.28
CA GLY A 28 4.14 5.72 -9.89
C GLY A 28 3.54 7.08 -9.51
N THR A 29 3.42 7.33 -8.22
CA THR A 29 3.10 8.66 -7.72
C THR A 29 4.14 9.67 -8.24
N GLY A 30 3.68 10.87 -8.63
CA GLY A 30 4.58 11.91 -9.15
C GLY A 30 5.17 11.63 -10.55
N ALA A 31 4.67 10.63 -11.29
CA ALA A 31 4.98 10.42 -12.72
C ALA A 31 4.16 11.31 -13.67
N GLY A 32 3.37 12.25 -13.12
CA GLY A 32 2.61 13.23 -13.90
C GLY A 32 1.25 12.75 -14.41
N LYS A 33 0.62 11.75 -13.77
CA LYS A 33 -0.73 11.27 -14.11
C LYS A 33 -1.75 12.40 -14.22
N SER A 34 -1.88 13.22 -13.17
CA SER A 34 -2.82 14.35 -13.16
C SER A 34 -2.43 15.46 -14.15
N ARG A 35 -1.12 15.65 -14.41
CA ARG A 35 -0.63 16.60 -15.42
C ARG A 35 -1.01 16.14 -16.83
N PHE A 36 -0.90 14.85 -17.12
CA PHE A 36 -1.33 14.27 -18.39
C PHE A 36 -2.80 14.62 -18.68
N ILE A 37 -3.69 14.43 -17.70
CA ILE A 37 -5.12 14.75 -17.83
C ILE A 37 -5.33 16.24 -18.07
N LYS A 38 -4.80 17.09 -17.18
CA LYS A 38 -5.01 18.55 -17.19
C LYS A 38 -4.35 19.30 -18.35
N VAL A 39 -3.41 18.67 -19.05
CA VAL A 39 -2.65 19.32 -20.13
C VAL A 39 -2.82 18.58 -21.45
N SER A 40 -2.38 17.32 -21.49
CA SER A 40 -2.34 16.56 -22.75
C SER A 40 -3.72 16.09 -23.19
N LEU A 41 -4.47 15.44 -22.30
CA LEU A 41 -5.82 14.97 -22.62
C LEU A 41 -6.78 16.15 -22.78
N TYR A 42 -6.72 17.15 -21.89
CA TYR A 42 -7.48 18.40 -22.02
C TYR A 42 -7.32 19.04 -23.40
N ALA A 43 -6.08 19.28 -23.84
CA ALA A 43 -5.83 19.93 -25.13
C ALA A 43 -6.37 19.10 -26.31
N HIS A 44 -6.32 17.77 -26.21
CA HIS A 44 -6.89 16.89 -27.21
C HIS A 44 -8.42 16.96 -27.25
N ALA A 45 -9.07 16.80 -26.10
CA ALA A 45 -10.52 16.82 -25.98
C ALA A 45 -11.11 18.19 -26.38
N LYS A 46 -10.46 19.28 -25.98
CA LYS A 46 -10.85 20.65 -26.37
C LYS A 46 -10.86 20.87 -27.87
N ARG A 47 -9.84 20.39 -28.59
CA ARG A 47 -9.78 20.49 -30.06
C ARG A 47 -10.93 19.77 -30.77
N GLN A 48 -11.50 18.74 -30.13
CA GLN A 48 -12.62 17.96 -30.66
C GLN A 48 -13.98 18.45 -30.14
N GLY A 49 -14.02 19.45 -29.25
CA GLY A 49 -15.26 19.87 -28.58
C GLY A 49 -15.86 18.76 -27.70
N LYS A 50 -15.03 17.91 -27.11
CA LYS A 50 -15.44 16.76 -26.29
C LYS A 50 -15.10 17.00 -24.82
N LYS A 51 -15.92 16.46 -23.91
CA LYS A 51 -15.71 16.56 -22.46
C LYS A 51 -15.00 15.36 -21.84
N ILE A 52 -14.38 15.61 -20.69
CA ILE A 52 -13.68 14.65 -19.84
C ILE A 52 -14.39 14.59 -18.48
N LEU A 53 -14.83 13.40 -18.08
CA LEU A 53 -15.20 13.10 -16.70
C LEU A 53 -13.97 12.60 -15.96
N PHE A 54 -13.48 13.36 -14.99
CA PHE A 54 -12.34 12.98 -14.17
C PHE A 54 -12.78 12.49 -12.79
N LEU A 55 -12.67 11.18 -12.58
CA LEU A 55 -13.08 10.47 -11.39
C LEU A 55 -11.94 10.24 -10.44
N ILE A 56 -12.18 10.57 -9.17
CA ILE A 56 -11.22 10.44 -8.09
C ILE A 56 -11.90 9.88 -6.83
N HIS A 57 -11.10 9.38 -5.90
CA HIS A 57 -11.60 8.58 -4.79
C HIS A 57 -11.91 9.34 -3.48
N ARG A 58 -11.42 10.57 -3.31
CA ARG A 58 -11.65 11.39 -2.09
C ARG A 58 -11.98 12.84 -2.38
N THR A 59 -12.90 13.40 -1.60
CA THR A 59 -13.38 14.78 -1.71
C THR A 59 -12.28 15.83 -1.54
N ASN A 60 -11.31 15.62 -0.65
CA ASN A 60 -10.22 16.58 -0.47
C ASN A 60 -9.37 16.74 -1.73
N CYS A 61 -9.14 15.64 -2.46
CA CYS A 61 -8.49 15.70 -3.77
C CYS A 61 -9.36 16.40 -4.80
N VAL A 62 -10.70 16.29 -4.72
CA VAL A 62 -11.63 17.02 -5.60
C VAL A 62 -11.41 18.49 -5.44
N ASN A 63 -11.45 19.01 -4.21
CA ASN A 63 -11.30 20.43 -3.97
C ASN A 63 -9.97 20.97 -4.51
N GLN A 64 -8.87 20.24 -4.28
CA GLN A 64 -7.56 20.64 -4.80
C GLN A 64 -7.51 20.65 -6.33
N PHE A 65 -7.92 19.55 -6.99
CA PHE A 65 -7.91 19.49 -8.45
C PHE A 65 -8.90 20.48 -9.08
N GLN A 66 -10.04 20.71 -8.43
CA GLN A 66 -11.05 21.65 -8.86
C GLN A 66 -10.50 23.08 -8.86
N MET A 67 -9.86 23.51 -7.76
CA MET A 67 -9.19 24.82 -7.68
C MET A 67 -8.12 24.97 -8.77
N GLU A 68 -7.35 23.92 -9.06
CA GLU A 68 -6.34 23.95 -10.12
C GLU A 68 -6.95 24.12 -11.51
N ILE A 69 -8.02 23.38 -11.85
CA ILE A 69 -8.66 23.50 -13.18
C ILE A 69 -9.46 24.81 -13.34
N GLU A 70 -10.00 25.36 -12.25
CA GLU A 70 -10.66 26.68 -12.25
C GLU A 70 -9.66 27.79 -12.51
N LYS A 71 -8.53 27.77 -11.79
CA LYS A 71 -7.42 28.71 -11.99
C LYS A 71 -6.88 28.66 -13.42
N ASP A 72 -6.85 27.47 -14.01
CA ASP A 72 -6.37 27.25 -15.38
C ASP A 72 -7.45 27.43 -16.45
N TYR A 73 -8.69 27.79 -16.09
CA TYR A 73 -9.84 27.95 -17.00
C TYR A 73 -10.16 26.69 -17.84
N LYS A 74 -10.14 25.51 -17.20
CA LYS A 74 -10.34 24.19 -17.84
C LYS A 74 -11.67 23.52 -17.50
N THR A 75 -12.54 24.20 -16.77
CA THR A 75 -13.89 23.74 -16.40
C THR A 75 -14.85 23.70 -17.60
N ASP A 76 -14.44 24.22 -18.76
CA ASP A 76 -15.15 24.09 -20.03
C ASP A 76 -15.16 22.65 -20.57
N ILE A 77 -14.12 21.86 -20.24
CA ILE A 77 -13.91 20.51 -20.78
C ILE A 77 -13.84 19.45 -19.68
N ILE A 78 -13.34 19.77 -18.49
CA ILE A 78 -13.13 18.80 -17.40
C ILE A 78 -14.19 18.99 -16.32
N ASP A 79 -14.94 17.92 -16.07
CA ASP A 79 -15.80 17.79 -14.90
C ASP A 79 -15.18 16.81 -13.91
N ILE A 80 -14.98 17.23 -12.65
CA ILE A 80 -14.40 16.38 -11.59
C ILE A 80 -15.51 15.87 -10.69
N LYS A 81 -15.57 14.55 -10.48
CA LYS A 81 -16.54 13.89 -9.59
C LYS A 81 -15.85 12.81 -8.75
N THR A 82 -16.47 12.42 -7.65
CA THR A 82 -16.04 11.24 -6.89
C THR A 82 -16.70 9.97 -7.39
N TYR A 83 -16.05 8.81 -7.21
CA TYR A 83 -16.70 7.52 -7.45
C TYR A 83 -17.99 7.37 -6.62
N GLN A 84 -17.96 7.82 -5.37
CA GLN A 84 -19.10 7.79 -4.45
C GLN A 84 -20.27 8.64 -4.95
N HIS A 85 -20.02 9.71 -5.72
CA HIS A 85 -21.08 10.50 -6.35
C HIS A 85 -21.84 9.67 -7.39
N ILE A 86 -21.12 8.94 -8.25
CA ILE A 86 -21.72 8.01 -9.23
C ILE A 86 -22.50 6.91 -8.50
N GLU A 87 -21.91 6.31 -7.46
CA GLU A 87 -22.56 5.25 -6.67
C GLU A 87 -23.86 5.75 -6.04
N ALA A 88 -23.83 6.94 -5.41
CA ALA A 88 -25.03 7.54 -4.84
C ALA A 88 -26.10 7.82 -5.91
N LYS A 89 -25.72 8.40 -7.04
CA LYS A 89 -26.63 8.68 -8.15
C LYS A 89 -27.28 7.41 -8.68
N ILE A 90 -26.53 6.34 -8.89
CA ILE A 90 -27.10 5.07 -9.35
C ILE A 90 -28.00 4.43 -8.29
N ARG A 91 -27.64 4.50 -6.99
CA ARG A 91 -28.47 3.89 -5.94
C ARG A 91 -29.78 4.63 -5.70
N TYR A 92 -29.77 5.96 -5.73
CA TYR A 92 -30.93 6.79 -5.38
C TYR A 92 -31.72 7.27 -6.60
N ASP A 93 -31.03 7.68 -7.66
CA ASP A 93 -31.62 8.24 -8.89
C ASP A 93 -31.67 7.21 -10.03
N LYS A 94 -31.25 5.96 -9.77
CA LYS A 94 -31.20 4.80 -10.69
C LYS A 94 -30.27 4.94 -11.90
N ASN A 95 -29.69 6.12 -12.13
CA ASN A 95 -28.80 6.35 -13.25
C ASN A 95 -27.81 7.50 -12.96
N PHE A 96 -26.69 7.49 -13.67
CA PHE A 96 -25.80 8.63 -13.83
C PHE A 96 -25.65 8.88 -15.34
N ASP A 97 -25.88 10.12 -15.78
CA ASP A 97 -25.79 10.44 -17.20
C ASP A 97 -24.33 10.66 -17.64
N PHE A 98 -23.84 9.78 -18.52
CA PHE A 98 -22.50 9.87 -19.10
C PHE A 98 -22.50 10.51 -20.50
N SER A 99 -23.66 10.91 -21.02
CA SER A 99 -23.87 11.26 -22.44
C SER A 99 -22.96 12.38 -22.94
N GLU A 100 -22.74 13.41 -22.10
CA GLU A 100 -21.93 14.59 -22.43
C GLU A 100 -20.43 14.30 -22.54
N TYR A 101 -19.95 13.19 -21.96
CA TYR A 101 -18.53 12.85 -21.90
C TYR A 101 -18.10 11.98 -23.09
N GLN A 102 -16.85 12.17 -23.52
CA GLN A 102 -16.18 11.26 -24.47
C GLN A 102 -15.09 10.44 -23.78
N TYR A 103 -14.46 11.04 -22.77
CA TYR A 103 -13.40 10.45 -21.98
C TYR A 103 -13.85 10.30 -20.54
N ILE A 104 -13.70 9.10 -19.98
CA ILE A 104 -13.93 8.83 -18.56
C ILE A 104 -12.59 8.42 -17.97
N VAL A 105 -12.03 9.27 -17.12
CA VAL A 105 -10.73 9.03 -16.48
C VAL A 105 -10.95 8.58 -15.05
N CYS A 106 -10.46 7.41 -14.72
CA CYS A 106 -10.49 6.83 -13.39
C CYS A 106 -9.10 6.90 -12.77
N ASP A 107 -8.84 7.88 -11.89
CA ASP A 107 -7.60 7.91 -11.13
C ASP A 107 -7.63 6.91 -9.99
N GLU A 108 -6.45 6.41 -9.64
CA GLU A 108 -6.25 5.50 -8.52
C GLU A 108 -7.20 4.30 -8.58
N PHE A 109 -7.23 3.55 -9.70
CA PHE A 109 -8.09 2.37 -9.91
C PHE A 109 -8.10 1.39 -8.75
N HIS A 110 -6.97 1.27 -8.04
CA HIS A 110 -6.86 0.42 -6.86
C HIS A 110 -7.93 0.75 -5.78
N TYR A 111 -8.53 1.95 -5.80
CA TYR A 111 -9.70 2.33 -5.01
C TYR A 111 -10.83 1.29 -5.09
N PHE A 112 -11.14 0.82 -6.30
CA PHE A 112 -12.18 -0.19 -6.52
C PHE A 112 -11.90 -1.50 -5.77
N MET A 113 -10.63 -1.74 -5.45
CA MET A 113 -10.09 -2.91 -4.79
C MET A 113 -9.57 -2.60 -3.37
N GLN A 114 -9.89 -1.46 -2.77
CA GLN A 114 -9.51 -1.16 -1.37
C GLN A 114 -10.65 -1.52 -0.41
N ASP A 115 -10.30 -2.22 0.66
CA ASP A 115 -11.18 -3.25 1.23
C ASP A 115 -11.99 -2.87 2.47
N TYR A 116 -12.03 -1.60 2.88
CA TYR A 116 -12.38 -1.35 4.28
C TYR A 116 -13.77 -0.79 4.58
N PHE A 117 -14.50 -0.16 3.64
CA PHE A 117 -15.81 0.44 3.99
C PHE A 117 -16.84 0.55 2.86
N ASN A 118 -16.44 0.43 1.59
CA ASN A 118 -17.35 0.69 0.47
C ASN A 118 -17.74 -0.59 -0.29
N LYS A 119 -18.89 -1.16 0.06
CA LYS A 119 -19.48 -2.33 -0.63
C LYS A 119 -20.10 -2.02 -2.00
N TYR A 120 -19.94 -0.79 -2.49
CA TYR A 120 -20.60 -0.27 -3.69
C TYR A 120 -19.62 0.08 -4.82
N THR A 121 -18.33 -0.19 -4.66
CA THR A 121 -17.30 0.14 -5.65
C THR A 121 -17.51 -0.58 -6.98
N ASP A 122 -18.16 -1.74 -6.97
CA ASP A 122 -18.56 -2.47 -8.17
C ASP A 122 -19.66 -1.73 -8.96
N ILE A 123 -20.52 -0.96 -8.31
CA ILE A 123 -21.56 -0.16 -8.96
C ILE A 123 -20.93 0.88 -9.89
N SER A 124 -20.02 1.71 -9.37
CA SER A 124 -19.33 2.72 -10.17
C SER A 124 -18.45 2.07 -11.26
N LEU A 125 -17.71 1.01 -10.92
CA LEU A 125 -16.87 0.32 -11.89
C LEU A 125 -17.68 -0.27 -13.05
N ASN A 126 -18.77 -1.00 -12.76
CA ASN A 126 -19.62 -1.60 -13.79
C ASN A 126 -20.29 -0.51 -14.64
N ALA A 127 -20.77 0.58 -14.03
CA ALA A 127 -21.37 1.69 -14.76
C ALA A 127 -20.40 2.29 -15.79
N ILE A 128 -19.13 2.46 -15.42
CA ILE A 128 -18.07 2.97 -16.29
C ILE A 128 -17.71 1.95 -17.37
N LEU A 129 -17.55 0.67 -17.02
CA LEU A 129 -17.24 -0.40 -17.98
C LEU A 129 -18.38 -0.65 -18.98
N ASN A 130 -19.62 -0.26 -18.66
CA ASN A 130 -20.74 -0.35 -19.59
C ASN A 130 -20.78 0.80 -20.62
N GLN A 131 -19.96 1.85 -20.45
CA GLN A 131 -19.86 2.97 -21.39
C GLN A 131 -19.01 2.60 -22.62
N THR A 132 -19.53 1.70 -23.46
CA THR A 132 -18.83 1.12 -24.62
C THR A 132 -18.70 2.06 -25.81
N ASP A 133 -19.37 3.21 -25.79
CA ASP A 133 -19.22 4.29 -26.78
C ASP A 133 -18.17 5.35 -26.35
N LYS A 134 -17.56 5.19 -25.17
CA LYS A 134 -16.60 6.15 -24.59
C LYS A 134 -15.19 5.56 -24.52
N ILE A 135 -14.20 6.45 -24.40
CA ILE A 135 -12.81 6.05 -24.09
C ILE A 135 -12.66 6.07 -22.57
N ARG A 136 -12.28 4.93 -21.98
CA ARG A 136 -12.19 4.76 -20.52
C ARG A 136 -10.73 4.60 -20.13
N ILE A 137 -10.22 5.52 -19.32
CA ILE A 137 -8.80 5.61 -18.99
C ILE A 137 -8.65 5.31 -17.51
N PHE A 138 -8.09 4.16 -17.17
CA PHE A 138 -7.84 3.77 -15.80
C PHE A 138 -6.36 3.95 -15.44
N MET A 139 -6.10 4.67 -14.35
CA MET A 139 -4.75 5.04 -13.94
C MET A 139 -4.46 4.54 -12.52
N SER A 140 -3.25 4.05 -12.27
CA SER A 140 -2.85 3.60 -10.93
C SER A 140 -1.33 3.56 -10.79
N ALA A 141 -0.82 3.68 -9.56
CA ALA A 141 0.57 3.32 -9.25
C ALA A 141 0.84 1.81 -9.35
N THR A 142 -0.21 0.97 -9.23
CA THR A 142 -0.11 -0.50 -9.24
C THR A 142 -0.96 -1.07 -10.39
N GLY A 143 -0.45 -1.00 -11.62
CA GLY A 143 -1.19 -1.44 -12.82
C GLY A 143 -1.41 -2.95 -12.94
N ASP A 144 -0.52 -3.78 -12.39
CA ASP A 144 -0.57 -5.24 -12.57
C ASP A 144 -1.87 -5.87 -12.08
N VAL A 145 -2.50 -5.29 -11.06
CA VAL A 145 -3.73 -5.84 -10.49
C VAL A 145 -4.94 -5.45 -11.32
N MET A 146 -4.93 -4.25 -11.87
CA MET A 146 -5.96 -3.79 -12.78
C MET A 146 -5.95 -4.62 -14.06
N GLU A 147 -4.77 -4.86 -14.64
CA GLU A 147 -4.63 -5.72 -15.82
C GLU A 147 -5.01 -7.17 -15.52
N LYS A 148 -4.57 -7.72 -14.38
CA LYS A 148 -5.02 -9.04 -13.92
C LYS A 148 -6.54 -9.10 -13.79
N TYR A 149 -7.19 -8.06 -13.27
CA TYR A 149 -8.65 -8.01 -13.17
C TYR A 149 -9.34 -7.91 -14.52
N LEU A 150 -9.03 -6.89 -15.32
CA LEU A 150 -9.71 -6.59 -16.59
C LEU A 150 -9.43 -7.68 -17.62
N SER A 151 -8.16 -7.97 -17.90
CA SER A 151 -7.79 -8.94 -18.94
C SER A 151 -7.80 -10.38 -18.41
N GLY A 152 -7.39 -10.60 -17.16
CA GLY A 152 -7.33 -11.96 -16.58
C GLY A 152 -8.69 -12.52 -16.19
N PHE A 153 -9.50 -11.76 -15.44
CA PHE A 153 -10.80 -12.23 -14.93
C PHE A 153 -11.99 -11.79 -15.79
N LYS A 154 -12.04 -10.53 -16.22
CA LYS A 154 -13.15 -10.02 -17.05
C LYS A 154 -12.99 -10.32 -18.54
N LYS A 155 -11.82 -10.76 -18.99
CA LYS A 155 -11.48 -11.02 -20.40
C LYS A 155 -11.74 -9.82 -21.31
N ILE A 156 -11.45 -8.64 -20.80
CA ILE A 156 -11.58 -7.37 -21.52
C ILE A 156 -10.20 -6.97 -22.03
N ASP A 157 -10.14 -6.66 -23.33
CA ASP A 157 -8.94 -6.13 -23.95
C ASP A 157 -8.66 -4.70 -23.47
N VAL A 158 -7.39 -4.43 -23.20
CA VAL A 158 -6.93 -3.12 -22.74
C VAL A 158 -5.71 -2.67 -23.55
N THR A 159 -5.52 -1.36 -23.66
CA THR A 159 -4.31 -0.75 -24.23
C THR A 159 -3.41 -0.27 -23.09
N PRO A 160 -2.33 -1.01 -22.75
CA PRO A 160 -1.51 -0.70 -21.59
C PRO A 160 -0.36 0.26 -21.89
N TYR A 161 -0.21 1.25 -21.03
CA TYR A 161 0.95 2.13 -20.93
C TYR A 161 1.59 1.97 -19.56
N LYS A 162 2.83 1.48 -19.52
CA LYS A 162 3.56 1.20 -18.28
C LYS A 162 4.79 2.09 -18.13
N ILE A 163 4.93 2.70 -16.97
CA ILE A 163 6.12 3.41 -16.51
C ILE A 163 6.61 2.68 -15.28
N SER A 164 7.74 1.99 -15.42
CA SER A 164 8.42 1.35 -14.31
C SER A 164 8.79 2.39 -13.25
N ILE A 165 8.48 2.09 -12.00
CA ILE A 165 8.96 2.88 -10.87
C ILE A 165 10.42 2.50 -10.64
N ASP A 166 11.30 3.51 -10.69
CA ASP A 166 12.69 3.33 -10.31
C ASP A 166 12.82 3.51 -8.80
N TYR A 167 13.16 2.43 -8.09
CA TYR A 167 13.35 2.40 -6.64
C TYR A 167 14.81 2.60 -6.23
N ASN A 168 15.71 3.00 -7.13
CA ASN A 168 17.14 3.25 -6.85
C ASN A 168 17.42 4.33 -5.78
N PHE A 169 16.40 5.11 -5.39
CA PHE A 169 16.49 6.04 -4.28
C PHE A 169 16.45 5.33 -2.92
N ILE A 170 16.01 4.08 -2.85
CA ILE A 170 16.13 3.26 -1.65
C ILE A 170 17.58 2.77 -1.60
N ARG A 171 18.36 3.25 -0.63
CA ARG A 171 19.76 2.85 -0.43
C ARG A 171 19.87 1.52 0.30
N LYS A 172 19.01 1.29 1.31
CA LYS A 172 18.99 0.08 2.13
C LYS A 172 17.55 -0.33 2.38
N LEU A 173 17.23 -1.59 2.11
CA LEU A 173 15.94 -2.21 2.44
C LEU A 173 16.08 -3.05 3.70
N ILE A 174 15.27 -2.73 4.71
CA ILE A 174 15.40 -3.27 6.05
C ILE A 174 14.04 -3.80 6.51
N PHE A 175 14.02 -5.03 7.01
CA PHE A 175 12.84 -5.64 7.59
C PHE A 175 12.96 -5.78 9.10
N PHE A 176 11.88 -5.50 9.83
CA PHE A 176 11.83 -5.60 11.30
C PHE A 176 10.54 -6.27 11.74
N ASN A 177 10.52 -6.88 12.93
CA ASN A 177 9.35 -7.55 13.51
C ASN A 177 8.95 -6.96 14.86
N LYS A 178 9.93 -6.47 15.61
CA LYS A 178 9.77 -6.01 16.99
C LYS A 178 9.34 -4.56 17.08
N ASP A 179 8.46 -4.27 18.03
CA ASP A 179 7.97 -2.91 18.26
C ASP A 179 9.04 -2.01 18.93
N GLU A 180 10.03 -2.61 19.59
CA GLU A 180 11.22 -1.94 20.11
C GLU A 180 12.03 -1.24 19.00
N THR A 181 11.99 -1.76 17.78
CA THR A 181 12.67 -1.18 16.61
C THR A 181 12.22 0.25 16.33
N PHE A 182 10.95 0.58 16.62
CA PHE A 182 10.42 1.92 16.39
C PHE A 182 11.19 2.95 17.23
N GLU A 183 11.36 2.65 18.51
CA GLU A 183 12.03 3.55 19.44
C GLU A 183 13.51 3.68 19.12
N GLN A 184 14.17 2.59 18.72
CA GLN A 184 15.57 2.60 18.31
C GLN A 184 15.80 3.47 17.07
N VAL A 185 14.98 3.34 16.04
CA VAL A 185 15.10 4.16 14.82
C VAL A 185 14.74 5.63 15.10
N ILE A 186 13.75 5.89 15.97
CA ILE A 186 13.45 7.27 16.41
C ILE A 186 14.64 7.89 17.13
N GLN A 187 15.21 7.18 18.11
CA GLN A 187 16.32 7.71 18.90
C GLN A 187 17.54 7.97 18.01
N GLN A 188 17.85 7.04 17.11
CA GLN A 188 18.93 7.23 16.13
C GLN A 188 18.69 8.46 15.25
N ALA A 189 17.46 8.65 14.75
CA ALA A 189 17.13 9.82 13.93
C ALA A 189 17.29 11.14 14.70
N ILE A 190 16.94 11.16 15.99
CA ILE A 190 17.13 12.32 16.87
C ILE A 190 18.62 12.57 17.13
N ASP A 191 19.37 11.55 17.54
CA ASP A 191 20.79 11.66 17.92
C ASP A 191 21.66 12.10 16.73
N GLU A 192 21.35 11.59 15.52
CA GLU A 192 22.06 11.95 14.30
C GLU A 192 21.48 13.20 13.60
N ASN A 193 20.47 13.83 14.20
CA ASN A 193 19.72 14.97 13.64
C ASN A 193 19.26 14.74 12.18
N LYS A 194 18.75 13.54 11.91
CA LYS A 194 18.18 13.12 10.62
C LYS A 194 16.67 13.23 10.62
N LYS A 195 16.06 13.31 9.43
CA LYS A 195 14.61 13.26 9.30
C LYS A 195 14.09 11.87 8.95
N ALA A 196 12.95 11.50 9.53
CA ALA A 196 12.26 10.24 9.29
C ALA A 196 10.74 10.40 9.19
N ILE A 197 10.09 9.58 8.37
CA ILE A 197 8.62 9.46 8.33
C ILE A 197 8.22 8.06 8.75
N PHE A 198 7.30 7.95 9.70
CA PHE A 198 6.72 6.71 10.18
C PHE A 198 5.26 6.61 9.72
N PHE A 199 4.97 5.66 8.83
CA PHE A 199 3.62 5.29 8.42
C PHE A 199 3.16 4.08 9.25
N ILE A 200 2.11 4.26 10.05
CA ILE A 200 1.62 3.26 11.01
C ILE A 200 0.11 3.07 10.86
N ASP A 201 -0.35 1.84 10.60
CA ASP A 201 -1.78 1.55 10.43
C ASP A 201 -2.61 1.89 11.68
N SER A 202 -2.09 1.60 12.87
CA SER A 202 -2.78 1.85 14.14
C SER A 202 -2.59 3.29 14.60
N ALA A 203 -3.68 4.08 14.58
CA ALA A 203 -3.69 5.44 15.13
C ALA A 203 -3.32 5.49 16.62
N GLU A 204 -3.67 4.45 17.38
CA GLU A 204 -3.29 4.33 18.80
C GLU A 204 -1.78 4.15 18.96
N LYS A 205 -1.19 3.24 18.19
CA LYS A 205 0.26 3.01 18.22
C LYS A 205 1.02 4.26 17.77
N ALA A 206 0.57 4.89 16.69
CA ALA A 206 1.13 6.14 16.19
C ALA A 206 1.09 7.25 17.25
N TYR A 207 -0.06 7.44 17.90
CA TYR A 207 -0.21 8.43 18.96
C TYR A 207 0.66 8.14 20.18
N ASN A 208 0.72 6.88 20.63
CA ASN A 208 1.54 6.50 21.79
C ASN A 208 3.03 6.77 21.53
N LEU A 209 3.49 6.50 20.31
CA LEU A 209 4.87 6.78 19.89
C LEU A 209 5.14 8.29 19.83
N TYR A 210 4.24 9.06 19.21
CA TYR A 210 4.30 10.53 19.20
C TYR A 210 4.34 11.11 20.62
N LYS A 211 3.48 10.63 21.52
CA LYS A 211 3.41 11.12 22.90
C LYS A 211 4.73 10.99 23.64
N LYS A 212 5.50 9.92 23.37
CA LYS A 212 6.80 9.67 24.01
C LYS A 212 7.91 10.61 23.52
N TYR A 213 7.85 11.03 22.24
CA TYR A 213 8.88 11.85 21.59
C TYR A 213 8.32 13.19 21.08
N LYS A 214 7.36 13.76 21.81
CA LYS A 214 6.52 14.88 21.34
C LYS A 214 7.32 16.10 20.87
N GLU A 215 8.46 16.37 21.50
CA GLU A 215 9.31 17.54 21.18
C GLU A 215 10.03 17.42 19.83
N HIS A 216 10.21 16.20 19.33
CA HIS A 216 10.91 15.90 18.08
C HIS A 216 9.98 15.44 16.95
N CYS A 217 8.67 15.35 17.22
CA CYS A 217 7.71 14.69 16.35
C CYS A 217 6.56 15.61 15.93
N LEU A 218 6.20 15.55 14.65
CA LEU A 218 4.92 15.99 14.11
C LEU A 218 3.97 14.79 14.00
N PHE A 219 2.71 14.94 14.40
CA PHE A 219 1.72 13.86 14.39
C PHE A 219 0.54 14.16 13.45
N ASN A 220 0.15 13.16 12.66
CA ASN A 220 -1.01 13.27 11.77
C ASN A 220 -1.84 11.98 11.70
N CYS A 221 -3.17 12.12 11.78
CA CYS A 221 -4.12 11.04 11.50
C CYS A 221 -5.38 11.58 10.80
N SER A 222 -6.31 10.70 10.43
CA SER A 222 -7.59 11.10 9.81
C SER A 222 -8.40 12.05 10.70
N LYS A 223 -9.03 13.07 10.09
CA LYS A 223 -10.06 13.94 10.69
C LYS A 223 -11.24 13.14 11.26
N HIS A 224 -11.52 11.96 10.72
CA HIS A 224 -12.59 11.07 11.18
C HIS A 224 -12.19 10.21 12.40
N ASN A 225 -10.97 10.38 12.92
CA ASN A 225 -10.54 9.70 14.13
C ASN A 225 -10.67 10.62 15.34
N ASP A 226 -11.88 10.75 15.86
CA ASP A 226 -12.20 11.68 16.97
C ASP A 226 -11.32 11.47 18.22
N LYS A 227 -10.87 10.23 18.45
CA LYS A 227 -10.04 9.88 19.62
C LYS A 227 -8.67 10.54 19.58
N TYR A 228 -8.02 10.56 18.42
CA TYR A 228 -6.63 11.00 18.29
C TYR A 228 -6.43 12.28 17.48
N TYR A 229 -7.40 12.66 16.63
CA TYR A 229 -7.27 13.83 15.77
C TYR A 229 -7.13 15.14 16.55
N LYS A 230 -7.69 15.21 17.76
CA LYS A 230 -7.52 16.35 18.68
C LYS A 230 -6.07 16.64 19.10
N TYR A 231 -5.12 15.73 18.82
CA TYR A 231 -3.69 15.91 19.08
C TYR A 231 -2.89 16.31 17.83
N VAL A 232 -3.56 16.43 16.67
CA VAL A 232 -2.96 16.91 15.42
C VAL A 232 -2.86 18.43 15.50
N ASP A 233 -1.66 18.95 15.26
CA ASP A 233 -1.43 20.38 15.09
C ASP A 233 -1.79 20.76 13.64
N GLU A 234 -3.02 21.20 13.42
CA GLU A 234 -3.51 21.52 12.07
C GLU A 234 -2.67 22.61 11.40
N GLU A 235 -2.15 23.57 12.16
CA GLU A 235 -1.34 24.64 11.60
C GLU A 235 -0.02 24.08 11.07
N LYS A 236 0.69 23.30 11.86
CA LYS A 236 1.94 22.65 11.42
C LYS A 236 1.72 21.68 10.27
N ILE A 237 0.62 20.90 10.28
CA ILE A 237 0.28 20.03 9.15
C ILE A 237 0.03 20.85 7.89
N ASN A 238 -0.76 21.92 7.97
CA ASN A 238 -1.01 22.79 6.81
C ASN A 238 0.28 23.43 6.30
N GLN A 239 1.17 23.89 7.20
CA GLN A 239 2.49 24.40 6.82
C GLN A 239 3.34 23.33 6.14
N MET A 240 3.33 22.09 6.64
CA MET A 240 4.03 20.96 6.03
C MET A 240 3.51 20.67 4.62
N LEU A 241 2.20 20.66 4.45
CA LEU A 241 1.56 20.44 3.14
C LEU A 241 1.91 21.55 2.15
N LEU A 242 1.93 22.81 2.59
CA LEU A 242 2.27 23.97 1.75
C LEU A 242 3.76 23.99 1.36
N LYS A 243 4.65 23.67 2.30
CA LYS A 243 6.10 23.64 2.06
C LYS A 243 6.59 22.33 1.45
N GLU A 244 5.73 21.32 1.37
CA GLU A 244 6.06 19.94 0.98
C GLU A 244 7.21 19.34 1.81
N ARG A 245 7.38 19.78 3.06
CA ARG A 245 8.42 19.32 4.01
C ARG A 245 8.00 19.65 5.46
N PHE A 246 8.54 18.96 6.45
CA PHE A 246 8.28 19.23 7.88
C PHE A 246 9.53 19.75 8.58
N GLU A 247 9.39 20.47 9.69
CA GLU A 247 10.54 21.09 10.38
C GLU A 247 11.10 20.19 11.48
N GLU A 248 10.26 19.37 12.10
CA GLU A 248 10.63 18.38 13.11
C GLU A 248 11.57 17.28 12.56
N ASN A 249 12.24 16.53 13.44
CA ASN A 249 13.02 15.36 13.03
C ASN A 249 12.11 14.25 12.50
N ILE A 250 10.91 14.09 13.06
CA ILE A 250 10.12 12.89 12.81
C ILE A 250 8.67 13.27 12.48
N LEU A 251 8.15 12.71 11.40
CA LEU A 251 6.72 12.73 11.12
C LEU A 251 6.14 11.35 11.43
N ILE A 252 5.27 11.27 12.42
CA ILE A 252 4.51 10.06 12.74
C ILE A 252 3.10 10.21 12.21
N THR A 253 2.72 9.36 11.26
CA THR A 253 1.40 9.46 10.63
C THR A 253 0.76 8.12 10.37
N THR A 254 -0.58 8.10 10.39
CA THR A 254 -1.31 6.97 9.82
C THR A 254 -1.28 7.02 8.29
N THR A 255 -1.76 5.97 7.64
CA THR A 255 -1.88 5.91 6.18
C THR A 255 -2.80 7.00 5.58
N CYS A 256 -3.46 7.83 6.39
CA CYS A 256 -4.35 8.89 5.94
C CYS A 256 -3.64 10.08 5.28
N LEU A 257 -2.32 10.24 5.49
CA LEU A 257 -1.51 11.21 4.73
C LEU A 257 -1.24 10.73 3.28
N ASP A 258 -1.71 9.53 2.90
CA ASP A 258 -1.51 8.96 1.56
C ASP A 258 -2.14 9.76 0.42
N THR A 259 -3.09 10.67 0.66
CA THR A 259 -3.76 11.37 -0.45
C THR A 259 -3.23 12.75 -0.73
N GLY A 260 -2.60 12.89 -1.91
CA GLY A 260 -2.27 14.18 -2.50
C GLY A 260 -1.02 14.86 -1.95
N VAL A 261 -0.40 14.34 -0.89
CA VAL A 261 0.80 14.95 -0.29
C VAL A 261 2.04 14.62 -1.11
N ASN A 262 2.88 15.62 -1.35
CA ASN A 262 4.25 15.45 -1.83
C ASN A 262 5.19 15.82 -0.68
N ILE A 263 6.28 15.06 -0.54
CA ILE A 263 7.39 15.40 0.35
C ILE A 263 8.65 15.63 -0.50
N ILE A 264 9.05 16.89 -0.61
CA ILE A 264 10.30 17.36 -1.20
C ILE A 264 11.21 17.81 -0.06
N ASP A 265 11.92 16.87 0.55
CA ASP A 265 12.83 17.14 1.67
C ASP A 265 14.10 16.30 1.52
N LYS A 266 15.24 16.90 1.19
CA LYS A 266 16.53 16.18 1.01
C LYS A 266 17.12 15.68 2.32
N ASP A 267 16.68 16.22 3.46
CA ASP A 267 17.14 15.79 4.78
C ASP A 267 16.39 14.54 5.27
N LEU A 268 15.30 14.16 4.57
CA LEU A 268 14.59 12.91 4.81
C LEU A 268 15.50 11.73 4.49
N TYR A 269 15.91 11.04 5.55
CA TYR A 269 16.82 9.91 5.50
C TYR A 269 16.09 8.56 5.56
N CYS A 270 14.96 8.50 6.26
CA CYS A 270 14.29 7.23 6.57
C CYS A 270 12.79 7.29 6.30
N ILE A 271 12.27 6.22 5.68
CA ILE A 271 10.83 5.92 5.64
C ILE A 271 10.62 4.60 6.38
N PHE A 272 9.74 4.62 7.37
CA PHE A 272 9.43 3.49 8.25
C PHE A 272 7.96 3.08 8.10
N CYS A 273 7.68 1.83 7.72
CA CYS A 273 6.35 1.35 7.36
C CYS A 273 5.89 0.17 8.23
N ASP A 274 4.91 0.41 9.11
CA ASP A 274 4.06 -0.61 9.74
C ASP A 274 2.66 -0.55 9.10
N VAL A 275 2.63 -0.97 7.83
CA VAL A 275 1.45 -0.93 6.95
C VAL A 275 1.24 -2.32 6.37
N LYS A 276 0.07 -2.92 6.65
CA LYS A 276 -0.25 -4.29 6.23
C LYS A 276 -0.52 -4.42 4.73
N ASP A 277 -1.21 -3.43 4.16
CA ASP A 277 -1.55 -3.42 2.74
C ASP A 277 -0.35 -2.96 1.90
N ILE A 278 0.12 -3.82 1.00
CA ILE A 278 1.30 -3.57 0.17
C ILE A 278 1.08 -2.36 -0.76
N ARG A 279 -0.14 -2.09 -1.21
CA ARG A 279 -0.42 -0.97 -2.12
C ARG A 279 -0.37 0.35 -1.38
N THR A 280 -0.97 0.41 -0.20
CA THR A 280 -0.88 1.56 0.70
C THR A 280 0.58 1.83 1.06
N LEU A 281 1.37 0.78 1.33
CA LEU A 281 2.80 0.91 1.57
C LEU A 281 3.54 1.53 0.38
N ILE A 282 3.29 1.05 -0.86
CA ILE A 282 3.89 1.64 -2.09
C ILE A 282 3.51 3.12 -2.22
N GLN A 283 2.27 3.48 -1.89
CA GLN A 283 1.80 4.87 -1.96
C GLN A 283 2.47 5.76 -0.91
N CYS A 284 2.66 5.26 0.30
CA CYS A 284 3.38 5.93 1.38
C CYS A 284 4.83 6.23 0.96
N ILE A 285 5.56 5.23 0.45
CA ILE A 285 6.93 5.40 -0.07
C ILE A 285 6.94 6.43 -1.20
N GLY A 286 5.98 6.31 -2.12
CA GLY A 286 5.84 7.18 -3.26
C GLY A 286 5.49 8.65 -2.92
N ARG A 287 5.31 9.04 -1.65
CA ARG A 287 5.12 10.45 -1.28
C ARG A 287 6.42 11.24 -1.33
N LYS A 288 7.56 10.59 -1.07
CA LYS A 288 8.88 11.18 -1.24
C LYS A 288 9.16 11.43 -2.72
N ARG A 289 9.43 12.69 -3.05
CA ARG A 289 9.75 13.17 -4.40
C ARG A 289 11.25 13.35 -4.53
N ILE A 290 11.87 12.43 -5.26
CA ILE A 290 13.32 12.40 -5.47
C ILE A 290 13.76 13.60 -6.29
N GLN A 291 14.73 14.35 -5.76
CA GLN A 291 15.23 15.58 -6.38
C GLN A 291 16.42 15.33 -7.31
N ASP A 292 17.31 14.41 -6.95
CA ASP A 292 18.49 14.05 -7.72
C ASP A 292 18.93 12.60 -7.40
N LYS A 293 20.05 12.15 -7.98
CA LYS A 293 20.57 10.78 -7.83
C LYS A 293 21.14 10.47 -6.43
N ASP A 294 21.45 11.51 -5.66
CA ASP A 294 22.09 11.41 -4.35
C ASP A 294 21.04 11.50 -3.22
N ASP A 295 19.83 11.98 -3.54
CA ASP A 295 18.64 11.95 -2.68
C ASP A 295 18.13 10.52 -2.45
N LYS A 296 18.74 9.84 -1.46
CA LYS A 296 18.49 8.45 -1.11
C LYS A 296 18.02 8.26 0.34
N ILE A 297 17.19 7.25 0.55
CA ILE A 297 16.58 6.91 1.85
C ILE A 297 16.83 5.47 2.26
N GLU A 298 16.73 5.18 3.55
CA GLU A 298 16.56 3.83 4.09
C GLU A 298 15.07 3.52 4.23
N LEU A 299 14.68 2.33 3.80
CA LEU A 299 13.30 1.88 3.88
C LEU A 299 13.19 0.74 4.88
N TYR A 300 12.47 0.99 5.97
CA TYR A 300 12.13 0.01 6.99
C TYR A 300 10.72 -0.51 6.76
N ILE A 301 10.53 -1.82 6.67
CA ILE A 301 9.23 -2.47 6.46
C ILE A 301 8.99 -3.51 7.55
N LYS A 302 7.81 -3.46 8.18
CA LYS A 302 7.44 -4.51 9.12
C LYS A 302 7.28 -5.83 8.39
N SER A 303 8.06 -6.81 8.80
CA SER A 303 8.07 -8.15 8.24
C SER A 303 6.79 -8.91 8.64
N VAL A 304 6.35 -9.80 7.75
CA VAL A 304 5.23 -10.71 7.99
C VAL A 304 5.76 -12.13 7.85
N ASN A 305 5.76 -12.88 8.95
CA ASN A 305 6.26 -14.25 8.94
C ASN A 305 5.25 -15.25 8.35
N ASN A 306 5.72 -16.46 8.04
CA ASN A 306 4.88 -17.48 7.39
C ASN A 306 3.68 -17.91 8.22
N LYS A 307 3.76 -17.83 9.56
CA LYS A 307 2.60 -18.10 10.45
C LYS A 307 1.54 -17.00 10.29
N GLN A 308 1.94 -15.74 10.25
CA GLN A 308 1.02 -14.61 10.03
C GLN A 308 0.41 -14.68 8.62
N LEU A 309 1.21 -14.96 7.59
CA LEU A 309 0.71 -15.17 6.23
C LEU A 309 -0.28 -16.33 6.16
N GLY A 310 0.00 -17.46 6.82
CA GLY A 310 -0.93 -18.58 6.95
C GLY A 310 -2.25 -18.17 7.59
N GLY A 311 -2.20 -17.37 8.66
CA GLY A 311 -3.38 -16.79 9.30
C GLY A 311 -4.18 -15.87 8.35
N MET A 312 -3.49 -15.04 7.57
CA MET A 312 -4.14 -14.19 6.55
C MET A 312 -4.82 -15.03 5.45
N ILE A 313 -4.17 -16.10 4.98
CA ILE A 313 -4.76 -17.04 4.00
C ILE A 313 -6.02 -17.70 4.58
N THR A 314 -5.96 -18.19 5.83
CA THR A 314 -7.11 -18.79 6.50
C THR A 314 -8.26 -17.79 6.63
N GLU A 315 -7.97 -16.56 7.06
CA GLU A 315 -8.97 -15.51 7.18
C GLU A 315 -9.61 -15.19 5.83
N LEU A 316 -8.82 -14.96 4.77
CA LEU A 316 -9.33 -14.68 3.43
C LEU A 316 -10.21 -15.81 2.88
N ASN A 317 -9.82 -17.06 3.09
CA ASN A 317 -10.65 -18.20 2.71
C ASN A 317 -11.99 -18.17 3.44
N LYS A 318 -11.99 -17.96 4.76
CA LYS A 318 -13.23 -17.81 5.56
C LYS A 318 -14.13 -16.70 5.03
N ARG A 319 -13.57 -15.56 4.61
CA ARG A 319 -14.37 -14.47 4.02
C ARG A 319 -15.09 -14.91 2.75
N MET A 320 -14.42 -15.71 1.92
CA MET A 320 -14.93 -16.18 0.63
C MET A 320 -15.84 -17.40 0.71
N ASP A 321 -15.98 -18.07 1.87
CA ASP A 321 -16.66 -19.37 1.97
C ASP A 321 -18.14 -19.30 1.57
N MET A 322 -18.86 -18.26 2.02
CA MET A 322 -20.27 -18.05 1.64
C MET A 322 -20.41 -17.82 0.14
N ALA A 323 -19.57 -16.95 -0.44
CA ALA A 323 -19.59 -16.67 -1.88
C ALA A 323 -19.21 -17.90 -2.72
N ARG A 324 -18.21 -18.68 -2.30
CA ARG A 324 -17.85 -19.95 -2.97
C ARG A 324 -19.00 -20.94 -2.95
N TYR A 325 -19.69 -21.07 -1.83
CA TYR A 325 -20.85 -21.94 -1.73
C TYR A 325 -21.97 -21.49 -2.68
N LEU A 326 -22.31 -20.19 -2.71
CA LEU A 326 -23.34 -19.63 -3.60
C LEU A 326 -23.00 -19.79 -5.09
N LYS A 327 -21.72 -19.82 -5.48
CA LYS A 327 -21.34 -20.03 -6.90
C LYS A 327 -21.79 -21.39 -7.45
N ASP A 328 -21.84 -22.40 -6.59
CA ASP A 328 -22.08 -23.79 -6.98
C ASP A 328 -23.48 -24.29 -6.53
N HIS A 329 -24.28 -23.43 -5.89
CA HIS A 329 -25.58 -23.78 -5.29
C HIS A 329 -26.62 -22.69 -5.56
N SER A 330 -27.89 -23.06 -5.46
CA SER A 330 -29.02 -22.14 -5.53
C SER A 330 -29.09 -21.23 -4.30
N ALA A 331 -29.84 -20.12 -4.42
CA ALA A 331 -30.14 -19.25 -3.28
C ALA A 331 -30.90 -20.00 -2.16
N HIS A 332 -31.71 -21.01 -2.50
CA HIS A 332 -32.41 -21.83 -1.52
C HIS A 332 -31.43 -22.66 -0.68
N GLU A 333 -30.53 -23.40 -1.33
CA GLU A 333 -29.50 -24.19 -0.65
C GLU A 333 -28.56 -23.32 0.18
N TYR A 334 -28.23 -22.11 -0.32
CA TYR A 334 -27.48 -21.11 0.44
C TYR A 334 -28.16 -20.75 1.76
N ILE A 335 -29.46 -20.45 1.73
CA ILE A 335 -30.23 -20.07 2.91
C ILE A 335 -30.38 -21.26 3.87
N GLU A 336 -30.51 -22.48 3.36
CA GLU A 336 -30.55 -23.70 4.20
C GLU A 336 -29.23 -23.95 4.93
N LYS A 337 -28.09 -23.72 4.27
CA LYS A 337 -26.77 -23.91 4.87
C LYS A 337 -26.40 -22.78 5.85
N TYR A 338 -26.79 -21.55 5.56
CA TYR A 338 -26.46 -20.36 6.34
C TYR A 338 -27.71 -19.68 6.91
N PRO A 339 -28.54 -20.39 7.70
CA PRO A 339 -29.81 -19.86 8.17
C PRO A 339 -29.58 -18.70 9.14
N ARG A 340 -30.09 -17.51 8.77
CA ARG A 340 -29.94 -16.23 9.52
C ARG A 340 -28.51 -15.69 9.59
N ASP A 341 -27.54 -16.36 8.98
CA ASP A 341 -26.20 -15.83 8.82
C ASP A 341 -26.17 -14.86 7.63
N TYR A 342 -25.39 -13.79 7.75
CA TYR A 342 -25.14 -12.86 6.67
C TYR A 342 -23.64 -12.73 6.43
N ASP A 343 -23.28 -12.47 5.18
CA ASP A 343 -21.89 -12.21 4.82
C ASP A 343 -21.49 -10.82 5.34
N LYS A 344 -20.80 -10.82 6.49
CA LYS A 344 -20.27 -9.60 7.13
C LYS A 344 -19.29 -8.82 6.26
N TYR A 345 -18.71 -9.45 5.24
CA TYR A 345 -17.79 -8.81 4.29
C TYR A 345 -18.52 -8.33 3.02
N CYS A 346 -19.84 -8.50 2.95
CA CYS A 346 -20.69 -8.06 1.85
C CYS A 346 -20.24 -8.58 0.47
N ILE A 347 -19.61 -9.77 0.42
CA ILE A 347 -19.30 -10.42 -0.86
C ILE A 347 -20.59 -11.00 -1.43
N VAL A 348 -21.41 -11.64 -0.60
CA VAL A 348 -22.79 -12.01 -0.96
C VAL A 348 -23.74 -10.91 -0.50
N TYR A 349 -24.65 -10.49 -1.38
CA TYR A 349 -25.68 -9.51 -1.06
C TYR A 349 -27.00 -9.86 -1.74
N ALA A 350 -28.10 -9.40 -1.13
CA ALA A 350 -29.42 -9.48 -1.73
C ALA A 350 -29.66 -8.27 -2.64
N ASP A 351 -30.20 -8.51 -3.83
CA ASP A 351 -30.64 -7.45 -4.75
C ASP A 351 -32.18 -7.43 -4.85
N LYS A 352 -32.74 -6.33 -5.37
CA LYS A 352 -34.19 -6.18 -5.53
C LYS A 352 -34.73 -7.30 -6.41
N ALA A 353 -35.75 -7.98 -5.89
CA ALA A 353 -36.53 -8.98 -6.60
C ALA A 353 -37.10 -8.40 -7.91
N ASP A 354 -37.25 -9.27 -8.91
CA ASP A 354 -38.11 -8.99 -10.05
C ASP A 354 -39.52 -8.72 -9.51
N LYS A 355 -40.15 -7.59 -9.87
CA LYS A 355 -41.42 -7.17 -9.23
C LYS A 355 -42.56 -8.17 -9.43
N GLU A 356 -42.41 -9.07 -10.38
CA GLU A 356 -43.41 -10.09 -10.74
C GLU A 356 -43.26 -11.40 -9.95
N LYS A 357 -42.12 -11.62 -9.27
CA LYS A 357 -41.86 -12.81 -8.46
C LYS A 357 -41.39 -12.35 -7.08
N ASP A 358 -42.13 -12.69 -6.02
CA ASP A 358 -41.77 -12.40 -4.62
C ASP A 358 -40.53 -13.21 -4.17
N THR A 359 -39.42 -13.08 -4.92
CA THR A 359 -38.21 -13.88 -4.83
C THR A 359 -37.01 -12.96 -4.72
N VAL A 360 -36.31 -13.03 -3.59
CA VAL A 360 -35.05 -12.33 -3.38
C VAL A 360 -33.93 -13.05 -4.13
N ASN A 361 -33.20 -12.35 -4.98
CA ASN A 361 -32.00 -12.88 -5.64
C ASN A 361 -30.77 -12.57 -4.79
N LEU A 362 -29.96 -13.59 -4.53
CA LEU A 362 -28.63 -13.44 -3.94
C LEU A 362 -27.60 -13.30 -5.06
N ASN A 363 -26.76 -12.27 -4.94
CA ASN A 363 -25.71 -11.95 -5.89
C ASN A 363 -24.35 -11.92 -5.20
N ILE A 364 -23.31 -12.03 -6.02
CA ILE A 364 -21.91 -11.97 -5.57
C ILE A 364 -21.30 -10.67 -6.09
N ASN A 365 -20.75 -9.88 -5.17
CA ASN A 365 -19.83 -8.79 -5.49
C ASN A 365 -18.51 -9.40 -5.98
N TYR A 366 -18.47 -9.68 -7.28
CA TYR A 366 -17.33 -10.34 -7.92
C TYR A 366 -16.03 -9.53 -7.82
N LEU A 367 -16.12 -8.20 -7.65
CA LEU A 367 -14.95 -7.35 -7.50
C LEU A 367 -14.20 -7.66 -6.19
N ILE A 368 -14.92 -7.63 -5.07
CA ILE A 368 -14.38 -7.99 -3.74
C ILE A 368 -13.94 -9.46 -3.72
N TYR A 369 -14.75 -10.35 -4.29
CA TYR A 369 -14.39 -11.77 -4.38
C TYR A 369 -13.06 -12.00 -5.12
N ILE A 370 -12.91 -11.41 -6.32
CA ILE A 370 -11.69 -11.56 -7.12
C ILE A 370 -10.49 -10.94 -6.40
N LYS A 371 -10.65 -9.80 -5.74
CA LYS A 371 -9.60 -9.21 -4.90
C LYS A 371 -9.09 -10.22 -3.87
N TYR A 372 -9.99 -10.83 -3.09
CA TYR A 372 -9.61 -11.82 -2.09
C TYR A 372 -8.96 -13.07 -2.68
N VAL A 373 -9.39 -13.51 -3.87
CA VAL A 373 -8.71 -14.59 -4.61
C VAL A 373 -7.27 -14.18 -4.96
N MET A 374 -7.06 -12.97 -5.47
CA MET A 374 -5.73 -12.47 -5.86
C MET A 374 -4.79 -12.31 -4.65
N ASP A 375 -5.29 -11.76 -3.55
CA ASP A 375 -4.51 -11.58 -2.32
C ASP A 375 -4.15 -12.95 -1.71
N CYS A 376 -5.11 -13.88 -1.66
CA CYS A 376 -4.88 -15.24 -1.17
C CYS A 376 -3.82 -15.97 -2.01
N ALA A 377 -3.92 -15.89 -3.34
CA ALA A 377 -2.92 -16.46 -4.24
C ALA A 377 -1.53 -15.84 -4.03
N THR A 378 -1.46 -14.53 -3.79
CA THR A 378 -0.19 -13.83 -3.51
C THR A 378 0.44 -14.34 -2.21
N TYR A 379 -0.33 -14.43 -1.12
CA TYR A 379 0.16 -14.95 0.15
C TYR A 379 0.55 -16.43 0.07
N GLN A 380 -0.20 -17.23 -0.69
CA GLN A 380 0.14 -18.64 -0.94
C GLN A 380 1.49 -18.81 -1.66
N GLN A 381 1.87 -17.89 -2.55
CA GLN A 381 3.21 -17.91 -3.15
C GLN A 381 4.28 -17.51 -2.14
N MET A 382 4.03 -16.50 -1.30
CA MET A 382 4.97 -16.08 -0.26
C MET A 382 5.26 -17.20 0.75
N VAL A 383 4.24 -17.90 1.25
CA VAL A 383 4.42 -18.94 2.29
C VAL A 383 5.31 -20.12 1.86
N LYS A 384 5.49 -20.34 0.55
CA LYS A 384 6.33 -21.42 0.02
C LYS A 384 7.81 -21.22 0.30
N GLU A 385 8.23 -19.99 0.57
CA GLU A 385 9.63 -19.65 0.83
C GLU A 385 9.82 -19.25 2.30
N GLU A 386 10.97 -19.59 2.87
CA GLU A 386 11.42 -18.96 4.11
C GLU A 386 11.62 -17.45 3.86
N PHE A 387 11.14 -16.62 4.79
CA PHE A 387 11.08 -15.15 4.64
C PHE A 387 10.36 -14.68 3.36
N GLY A 388 9.35 -15.43 2.89
CA GLY A 388 8.73 -15.18 1.59
C GLY A 388 8.10 -13.80 1.43
N TYR A 389 7.58 -13.19 2.50
CA TYR A 389 7.14 -11.79 2.46
C TYR A 389 8.30 -10.84 2.15
N CYS A 390 9.41 -10.95 2.88
CA CYS A 390 10.60 -10.11 2.70
C CYS A 390 11.16 -10.26 1.28
N LYS A 391 11.26 -11.50 0.79
CA LYS A 391 11.71 -11.80 -0.58
C LYS A 391 10.78 -11.25 -1.66
N PHE A 392 9.47 -11.30 -1.44
CA PHE A 392 8.50 -10.70 -2.35
C PHE A 392 8.68 -9.17 -2.42
N MET A 393 8.83 -8.51 -1.27
CA MET A 393 9.04 -7.07 -1.20
C MET A 393 10.41 -6.66 -1.79
N ALA A 394 11.46 -7.44 -1.54
CA ALA A 394 12.79 -7.20 -2.10
C ALA A 394 12.78 -7.27 -3.64
N ARG A 395 12.12 -8.28 -4.24
CA ARG A 395 11.92 -8.36 -5.69
C ARG A 395 11.16 -7.14 -6.22
N MET A 396 10.13 -6.69 -5.50
CA MET A 396 9.32 -5.54 -5.89
C MET A 396 10.11 -4.22 -5.90
N PHE A 397 11.02 -4.04 -4.93
CA PHE A 397 11.83 -2.83 -4.79
C PHE A 397 13.19 -2.90 -5.49
N GLY A 398 13.48 -3.98 -6.22
CA GLY A 398 14.74 -4.13 -6.96
C GLY A 398 15.94 -4.60 -6.13
N PHE A 399 15.71 -5.15 -4.93
CA PHE A 399 16.73 -5.72 -4.05
C PHE A 399 16.88 -7.24 -4.23
N TYR A 400 16.77 -7.69 -5.48
CA TYR A 400 17.01 -9.07 -5.88
C TYR A 400 17.67 -9.11 -7.24
N ASP A 401 18.85 -9.74 -7.31
CA ASP A 401 19.54 -10.05 -8.54
C ASP A 401 19.65 -11.58 -8.69
N PRO A 402 19.35 -12.17 -9.87
CA PRO A 402 19.43 -13.62 -10.07
C PRO A 402 20.81 -14.24 -9.81
N TYR A 403 21.89 -13.45 -9.87
CA TYR A 403 23.27 -13.90 -9.68
C TYR A 403 23.83 -13.54 -8.30
N GLN A 404 23.45 -12.37 -7.74
CA GLN A 404 23.94 -11.91 -6.43
C GLN A 404 23.00 -12.28 -5.27
N GLY A 405 21.74 -12.62 -5.55
CA GLY A 405 20.74 -12.97 -4.55
C GLY A 405 20.01 -11.74 -4.01
N TYR A 406 19.62 -11.81 -2.73
CA TYR A 406 18.86 -10.77 -2.06
C TYR A 406 19.77 -9.79 -1.34
N ASP A 407 19.48 -8.50 -1.50
CA ASP A 407 20.18 -7.41 -0.81
C ASP A 407 19.22 -6.71 0.17
N TYR A 408 18.87 -7.39 1.25
CA TYR A 408 18.08 -6.77 2.32
C TYR A 408 18.63 -7.18 3.68
N VAL A 409 18.27 -6.38 4.69
CA VAL A 409 18.69 -6.62 6.08
C VAL A 409 17.50 -7.02 6.93
N LEU A 410 17.71 -7.99 7.84
CA LEU A 410 16.79 -8.32 8.92
C LEU A 410 17.27 -7.60 10.19
N PHE A 411 16.63 -6.48 10.53
CA PHE A 411 17.07 -5.57 11.59
C PHE A 411 17.20 -6.27 12.94
N ASP A 412 16.21 -7.09 13.32
CA ASP A 412 16.21 -7.77 14.61
C ASP A 412 17.39 -8.76 14.77
N GLU A 413 17.85 -9.35 13.66
CA GLU A 413 18.99 -10.27 13.64
C GLU A 413 20.31 -9.50 13.67
N GLU A 414 20.44 -8.44 12.87
CA GLU A 414 21.63 -7.58 12.86
C GLU A 414 21.83 -6.91 14.24
N TYR A 415 20.78 -6.37 14.84
CA TYR A 415 20.83 -5.76 16.17
C TYR A 415 21.20 -6.79 17.25
N LYS A 416 20.61 -8.00 17.21
CA LYS A 416 20.95 -9.07 18.15
C LYS A 416 22.44 -9.46 18.00
N ASN A 417 22.93 -9.58 16.77
CA ASN A 417 24.32 -9.93 16.50
C ASN A 417 25.30 -8.84 16.93
N ASN A 418 24.98 -7.56 16.69
CA ASN A 418 25.81 -6.43 17.14
C ASN A 418 25.85 -6.34 18.67
N ASN A 419 24.70 -6.47 19.34
CA ASN A 419 24.66 -6.49 20.80
C ASN A 419 25.41 -7.69 21.40
N LEU A 420 25.32 -8.85 20.74
CA LEU A 420 26.12 -10.02 21.12
C LEU A 420 27.62 -9.76 20.89
N MET A 421 28.03 -9.12 19.79
CA MET A 421 29.43 -8.75 19.54
C MET A 421 29.95 -7.78 20.59
N GLU A 422 29.26 -6.68 20.87
CA GLU A 422 29.66 -5.72 21.91
C GLU A 422 29.79 -6.39 23.29
N TYR A 423 28.85 -7.28 23.62
CA TYR A 423 28.92 -8.06 24.84
C TYR A 423 30.12 -9.00 24.85
N LEU A 424 30.33 -9.74 23.76
CA LEU A 424 31.44 -10.67 23.61
C LEU A 424 32.78 -9.93 23.72
N ASP A 425 32.93 -8.77 23.09
CA ASP A 425 34.11 -7.91 23.21
C ASP A 425 34.34 -7.50 24.67
N SER A 426 33.28 -7.13 25.40
CA SER A 426 33.39 -6.74 26.81
C SER A 426 33.85 -7.87 27.75
N ILE A 427 33.66 -9.13 27.36
CA ILE A 427 34.07 -10.31 28.17
C ILE A 427 35.26 -11.06 27.58
N THR A 428 35.76 -10.65 26.41
CA THR A 428 36.88 -11.31 25.73
C THR A 428 38.15 -11.16 26.56
N GLY A 429 38.88 -12.27 26.74
CA GLY A 429 40.09 -12.32 27.58
C GLY A 429 39.81 -12.46 29.09
N HIS A 430 38.55 -12.46 29.52
CA HIS A 430 38.16 -12.67 30.91
C HIS A 430 37.64 -14.09 31.16
N LYS A 431 37.84 -14.60 32.38
CA LYS A 431 37.27 -15.89 32.79
C LYS A 431 35.74 -15.76 32.93
N LEU A 432 34.99 -16.61 32.23
CA LEU A 432 33.53 -16.66 32.30
C LEU A 432 33.05 -17.09 33.70
N LEU A 433 32.56 -16.11 34.47
CA LEU A 433 31.87 -16.34 35.74
C LEU A 433 30.42 -16.79 35.51
N LYS A 434 29.75 -17.33 36.54
CA LYS A 434 28.38 -17.87 36.41
C LYS A 434 27.36 -16.85 35.90
N GLU A 435 27.50 -15.59 36.29
CA GLU A 435 26.61 -14.51 35.86
C GLU A 435 26.80 -14.23 34.36
N ASN A 436 28.06 -14.08 33.91
CA ASN A 436 28.41 -13.91 32.50
C ASN A 436 28.02 -15.14 31.65
N GLN A 437 28.13 -16.36 32.18
CA GLN A 437 27.68 -17.57 31.48
C GLN A 437 26.17 -17.53 31.23
N LYS A 438 25.38 -17.14 32.23
CA LYS A 438 23.92 -17.07 32.11
C LYS A 438 23.52 -16.03 31.07
N GLU A 439 24.09 -14.84 31.14
CA GLU A 439 23.83 -13.77 30.19
C GLU A 439 24.30 -14.13 28.76
N LEU A 440 25.46 -14.78 28.61
CA LEU A 440 25.93 -15.28 27.33
C LEU A 440 24.98 -16.32 26.71
N ILE A 441 24.51 -17.28 27.51
CA ILE A 441 23.52 -18.28 27.08
C ILE A 441 22.22 -17.60 26.63
N GLU A 442 21.76 -16.60 27.36
CA GLU A 442 20.55 -15.83 27.03
C GLU A 442 20.72 -14.99 25.75
N LYS A 443 21.89 -14.39 25.53
CA LYS A 443 22.16 -13.60 24.32
C LYS A 443 22.34 -14.47 23.07
N ILE A 444 23.02 -15.62 23.16
CA ILE A 444 23.13 -16.57 22.04
C ILE A 444 21.75 -17.19 21.75
N ASP A 445 21.04 -17.66 22.78
CA ASP A 445 19.73 -18.33 22.71
C ASP A 445 19.66 -19.44 21.65
N LEU A 446 20.72 -20.25 21.52
CA LEU A 446 20.70 -21.40 20.61
C LEU A 446 19.70 -22.44 21.14
N ARG A 447 18.72 -22.82 20.31
CA ARG A 447 17.68 -23.81 20.67
C ARG A 447 17.72 -25.01 19.74
N VAL A 448 17.59 -26.20 20.33
CA VAL A 448 17.39 -27.48 19.61
C VAL A 448 16.12 -28.10 20.18
N ASP A 449 15.15 -28.41 19.31
CA ASP A 449 13.81 -28.89 19.69
C ASP A 449 13.14 -28.04 20.78
N GLY A 450 13.28 -26.72 20.67
CA GLY A 450 12.74 -25.73 21.61
C GLY A 450 13.50 -25.59 22.93
N ARG A 451 14.51 -26.44 23.21
CA ARG A 451 15.34 -26.38 24.42
C ARG A 451 16.59 -25.54 24.21
N GLN A 452 16.81 -24.57 25.10
CA GLN A 452 17.99 -23.72 25.10
C GLN A 452 19.25 -24.52 25.46
N GLN A 453 20.27 -24.39 24.62
CA GLN A 453 21.54 -25.07 24.78
C GLN A 453 22.46 -24.29 25.71
N LYS A 454 23.23 -25.01 26.54
CA LYS A 454 24.06 -24.42 27.59
C LYS A 454 25.52 -24.87 27.56
N SER A 455 25.85 -25.92 26.81
CA SER A 455 27.22 -26.43 26.78
C SER A 455 28.10 -25.57 25.89
N TYR A 456 29.35 -25.36 26.30
CA TYR A 456 30.35 -24.62 25.53
C TYR A 456 30.46 -25.08 24.08
N LYS A 457 30.43 -26.39 23.84
CA LYS A 457 30.42 -26.95 22.48
C LYS A 457 29.23 -26.44 21.66
N LYS A 458 28.02 -26.48 22.22
CA LYS A 458 26.82 -26.02 21.52
C LYS A 458 26.81 -24.51 21.32
N LEU A 459 27.27 -23.75 22.30
CA LEU A 459 27.39 -22.30 22.18
C LEU A 459 28.41 -21.91 21.09
N ASN A 460 29.54 -22.62 21.00
CA ASN A 460 30.51 -22.44 19.90
C ASN A 460 29.91 -22.80 18.53
N GLU A 461 29.14 -23.89 18.42
CA GLU A 461 28.37 -24.20 17.19
C GLU A 461 27.42 -23.05 16.82
N GLY A 462 26.77 -22.43 17.82
CA GLY A 462 25.90 -21.26 17.61
C GLY A 462 26.67 -20.03 17.13
N LEU A 463 27.84 -19.73 17.70
CA LEU A 463 28.71 -18.63 17.29
C LEU A 463 29.26 -18.84 15.86
N GLU A 464 29.60 -20.07 15.50
CA GLU A 464 30.02 -20.45 14.14
C GLU A 464 28.89 -20.25 13.12
N MET A 465 27.64 -20.62 13.47
CA MET A 465 26.47 -20.42 12.59
C MET A 465 26.25 -18.95 12.22
N ILE A 466 26.52 -18.03 13.15
CA ILE A 466 26.42 -16.58 12.95
C ILE A 466 27.75 -15.94 12.50
N LYS A 467 28.76 -16.77 12.17
CA LYS A 467 30.08 -16.37 11.64
C LYS A 467 30.86 -15.39 12.52
N LEU A 468 30.72 -15.48 13.84
CA LEU A 468 31.54 -14.67 14.75
C LEU A 468 32.90 -15.33 15.00
N PRO A 469 34.03 -14.58 14.91
CA PRO A 469 35.39 -15.12 15.00
C PRO A 469 35.84 -15.31 16.46
N LEU A 470 34.98 -15.85 17.31
CA LEU A 470 35.22 -16.02 18.74
C LEU A 470 34.94 -17.46 19.17
N TYR A 471 35.78 -17.99 20.06
CA TYR A 471 35.71 -19.37 20.52
C TYR A 471 35.76 -19.42 22.05
N LEU A 472 34.75 -20.03 22.66
CA LEU A 472 34.69 -20.22 24.10
C LEU A 472 35.62 -21.37 24.50
N ILE A 473 36.56 -21.09 25.39
CA ILE A 473 37.52 -22.06 25.94
C ILE A 473 37.08 -22.43 27.36
N ASN A 474 37.11 -23.73 27.67
CA ASN A 474 36.76 -24.26 28.99
C ASN A 474 37.92 -24.14 29.98
#